data_AF-A0A1G1HX42-F1
#
_entry.id   AF-A0A1G1HX42-F1
#
_cell.length_a   1.000
_cell.length_b   1.000
_cell.length_c   1.000
_cell.angle_alpha   90.00
_cell.angle_beta   90.00
_cell.angle_gamma   90.00
#
_symmetry.space_group_name_H-M   'P 1'
#
loop_
_entity.id
_entity.type
_entity.pdbx_description
1 polymer ?
#
loop_
_entity_poly.entity_id
_entity_poly.type
_entity_poly.pdbx_seq_one_letter_code
_entity_poly.pdbx_strand_id
1 'polypeptide(L)'
;MKIKILRMYLLFLALFTLFWWPLSHWFYPDWYHTLLGFKSYDYSLVKIIGTIGVVPVLGMFFAANDPIRNRDFVISLLVFFPTLAMTYIYLISAHEFPEREYINVSLLVVNTGVLWLLYPWKEAQPCGQPDAAR
;
A
#
# COMPACT_ATOMS: atom_id res chain seq x y z
N MET A 1 -17.05 -9.92 12.08
CA MET A 1 -16.64 -8.55 12.48
C MET A 1 -15.33 -8.11 11.83
N LYS A 2 -14.27 -8.93 11.88
CA LYS A 2 -12.96 -8.64 11.26
C LYS A 2 -13.03 -8.23 9.80
N ILE A 3 -13.81 -8.93 8.97
CA ILE A 3 -13.99 -8.57 7.55
C ILE A 3 -14.54 -7.17 7.36
N LYS A 4 -15.54 -6.74 8.14
CA LYS A 4 -16.05 -5.36 8.04
C LYS A 4 -14.97 -4.34 8.39
N ILE A 5 -14.14 -4.62 9.40
CA ILE A 5 -13.01 -3.76 9.79
C ILE A 5 -11.95 -3.73 8.69
N LEU A 6 -11.58 -4.88 8.12
CA LEU A 6 -10.65 -4.97 6.99
C LEU A 6 -11.13 -4.16 5.79
N ARG A 7 -12.43 -4.22 5.45
CA ARG A 7 -13.02 -3.42 4.36
C ARG A 7 -12.88 -1.93 4.62
N MET A 8 -13.26 -1.46 5.82
CA MET A 8 -13.14 -0.05 6.19
C MET A 8 -11.68 0.40 6.19
N TYR A 9 -10.78 -0.45 6.69
CA TYR A 9 -9.35 -0.16 6.72
C TYR A 9 -8.75 -0.09 5.32
N LEU A 10 -9.05 -1.03 4.42
CA LEU A 10 -8.60 -0.99 3.03
C LEU A 10 -9.15 0.23 2.28
N LEU A 11 -10.40 0.64 2.55
CA LEU A 11 -10.98 1.85 1.98
C LEU A 11 -10.26 3.11 2.46
N PHE A 12 -10.02 3.21 3.77
CA PHE A 12 -9.25 4.31 4.35
C PHE A 12 -7.83 4.34 3.78
N LEU A 13 -7.17 3.19 3.70
CA LEU A 13 -5.83 3.07 3.15
C LEU A 13 -5.79 3.46 1.67
N ALA A 14 -6.78 3.05 0.87
CA ALA A 14 -6.91 3.46 -0.52
C ALA A 14 -7.00 4.98 -0.67
N LEU A 15 -7.87 5.62 0.12
CA LEU A 15 -8.03 7.08 0.11
C LEU A 15 -6.75 7.78 0.59
N PHE A 16 -6.19 7.34 1.72
CA PHE A 16 -4.95 7.89 2.23
C PHE A 16 -3.83 7.79 1.19
N THR A 17 -3.60 6.60 0.63
CA THR A 17 -2.56 6.37 -0.37
C THR A 17 -2.82 7.21 -1.61
N LEU A 18 -4.06 7.33 -2.11
CA LEU A 18 -4.42 8.17 -3.25
C LEU A 18 -3.93 9.62 -3.07
N PHE A 19 -4.19 10.22 -1.90
CA PHE A 19 -3.77 11.60 -1.63
C PHE A 19 -2.28 11.70 -1.31
N TRP A 20 -1.74 10.75 -0.53
CA TRP A 20 -0.36 10.76 -0.09
C TRP A 20 0.63 10.51 -1.23
N TRP A 21 0.25 9.71 -2.23
CA TRP A 21 1.17 9.24 -3.27
C TRP A 21 0.84 9.73 -4.70
N PRO A 22 -0.11 9.16 -5.47
CA PRO A 22 -0.32 9.56 -6.85
C PRO A 22 -0.75 11.03 -6.97
N LEU A 23 -1.70 11.50 -6.16
CA LEU A 23 -2.18 12.89 -6.27
C LEU A 23 -1.14 13.91 -5.79
N SER A 24 -0.40 13.62 -4.72
CA SER A 24 0.67 14.50 -4.26
C SER A 24 1.76 14.64 -5.35
N HIS A 25 2.15 13.56 -6.02
CA HIS A 25 3.16 13.60 -7.08
C HIS A 25 2.64 14.29 -8.36
N TRP A 26 1.34 14.14 -8.65
CA TRP A 26 0.71 14.75 -9.82
C TRP A 26 0.39 16.23 -9.66
N PHE A 27 -0.08 16.67 -8.50
CA PHE A 27 -0.58 18.03 -8.33
C PHE A 27 0.29 18.88 -7.41
N TYR A 28 1.01 18.26 -6.48
CA TYR A 28 1.79 18.95 -5.45
C TYR A 28 3.20 18.37 -5.24
N PRO A 29 3.98 18.11 -6.32
CA PRO A 29 5.27 17.42 -6.19
C PRO A 29 6.29 18.23 -5.38
N ASP A 30 6.32 19.56 -5.54
CA ASP A 30 7.23 20.42 -4.77
C ASP A 30 6.95 20.37 -3.27
N TRP A 31 5.66 20.43 -2.90
CA TRP A 31 5.24 20.31 -1.51
C TRP A 31 5.65 18.96 -0.91
N TYR A 32 5.39 17.85 -1.62
CA TYR A 32 5.71 16.51 -1.16
C TYR A 32 7.23 16.31 -0.99
N HIS A 33 8.02 16.68 -1.98
CA HIS A 33 9.47 16.50 -1.96
C HIS A 33 10.16 17.44 -0.96
N THR A 34 9.65 18.67 -0.79
CA THR A 34 10.14 19.60 0.25
C THR A 34 9.82 19.08 1.65
N LEU A 35 8.60 18.57 1.87
CA LEU A 35 8.19 17.97 3.14
C LEU A 35 9.15 16.85 3.54
N LEU A 36 9.46 15.96 2.60
CA LEU A 36 10.36 14.82 2.79
C LEU A 36 11.85 15.17 2.68
N GLY A 37 12.19 16.43 2.38
CA GLY A 37 13.56 16.94 2.47
C GLY A 37 14.45 16.60 1.27
N PHE A 38 13.87 16.30 0.10
CA PHE A 38 14.64 16.19 -1.14
C PHE A 38 15.18 17.57 -1.54
N LYS A 39 16.47 17.61 -1.91
CA LYS A 39 17.13 18.83 -2.40
C LYS A 39 16.81 19.12 -3.86
N SER A 40 16.60 18.06 -4.64
CA SER A 40 16.28 18.10 -6.07
C SER A 40 15.62 16.79 -6.45
N TYR A 41 14.82 16.79 -7.52
CA TYR A 41 14.19 15.59 -8.07
C TYR A 41 13.94 15.76 -9.58
N ASP A 42 13.83 14.65 -10.31
CA ASP A 42 13.39 14.67 -11.71
C ASP A 42 11.85 14.72 -11.73
N TYR A 43 11.31 15.82 -12.25
CA TYR A 43 9.87 16.06 -12.30
C TYR A 43 9.13 14.99 -13.13
N SER A 44 9.72 14.54 -14.24
CA SER A 44 9.12 13.53 -15.12
C SER A 44 9.07 12.18 -14.41
N LEU A 45 10.17 11.81 -13.75
CA LEU A 45 10.22 10.57 -12.97
C LEU A 45 9.19 10.59 -11.83
N VAL A 46 9.02 11.73 -11.15
CA VAL A 46 8.01 11.90 -10.11
C VAL A 46 6.59 11.69 -10.64
N LYS A 47 6.27 12.16 -11.86
CA LYS A 47 4.97 11.87 -12.49
C LYS A 47 4.79 10.40 -12.83
N ILE A 48 5.83 9.73 -13.31
CA ILE A 48 5.79 8.30 -13.59
C ILE A 48 5.52 7.54 -12.28
N ILE A 49 6.26 7.85 -11.22
CA ILE A 49 6.07 7.29 -9.87
C ILE A 49 4.64 7.55 -9.36
N GLY A 50 4.13 8.77 -9.53
CA GLY A 50 2.75 9.08 -9.19
C GLY A 50 1.75 8.25 -9.99
N THR A 51 1.99 8.04 -11.28
CA THR A 51 1.09 7.28 -12.17
C THR A 51 1.04 5.80 -11.80
N ILE A 52 2.19 5.17 -11.52
CA ILE A 52 2.22 3.76 -11.10
C ILE A 52 1.50 3.54 -9.77
N GLY A 53 1.44 4.56 -8.91
CA GLY A 53 0.70 4.53 -7.64
C GLY A 53 -0.83 4.43 -7.79
N VAL A 54 -1.39 4.69 -8.97
CA VAL A 54 -2.84 4.58 -9.23
C VAL A 54 -3.30 3.12 -9.18
N VAL A 55 -2.50 2.19 -9.73
CA VAL A 55 -2.84 0.76 -9.78
C VAL A 55 -3.04 0.15 -8.38
N PRO A 56 -2.10 0.27 -7.43
CA PRO A 56 -2.31 -0.27 -6.09
C PRO A 56 -3.48 0.40 -5.36
N VAL A 57 -3.74 1.69 -5.60
CA VAL A 57 -4.91 2.38 -5.05
C VAL A 57 -6.22 1.76 -5.55
N LEU A 58 -6.36 1.55 -6.86
CA LEU A 58 -7.54 0.90 -7.42
C LEU A 58 -7.70 -0.53 -6.90
N GLY A 59 -6.60 -1.29 -6.81
CA GLY A 59 -6.62 -2.62 -6.21
C GLY A 59 -7.10 -2.61 -4.76
N MET A 60 -6.73 -1.61 -3.96
CA MET A 60 -7.23 -1.46 -2.59
C MET A 60 -8.72 -1.14 -2.54
N PHE A 61 -9.25 -0.31 -3.46
CA PHE A 61 -10.70 -0.09 -3.58
C PHE A 61 -11.45 -1.37 -3.94
N PHE A 62 -10.94 -2.17 -4.88
CA PHE A 62 -11.55 -3.45 -5.24
C PHE A 62 -11.49 -4.45 -4.09
N ALA A 63 -10.36 -4.53 -3.40
CA ALA A 63 -10.21 -5.37 -2.21
C ALA A 63 -11.10 -4.91 -1.04
N ALA A 64 -11.35 -3.61 -0.87
CA ALA A 64 -12.28 -3.10 0.12
C ALA A 64 -13.75 -3.47 -0.19
N ASN A 65 -14.10 -3.59 -1.46
CA ASN A 65 -15.45 -3.99 -1.86
C ASN A 65 -15.72 -5.46 -1.51
N ASP A 66 -14.78 -6.36 -1.83
CA ASP A 66 -14.85 -7.79 -1.51
C ASP A 66 -13.45 -8.36 -1.20
N PRO A 67 -13.02 -8.35 0.08
CA PRO A 67 -11.66 -8.74 0.44
C PRO A 67 -11.45 -10.26 0.40
N ILE A 68 -12.52 -11.06 0.44
CA ILE A 68 -12.42 -12.52 0.34
C ILE A 68 -12.16 -12.92 -1.10
N ARG A 69 -12.93 -12.35 -2.04
CA ARG A 69 -12.72 -12.58 -3.47
C ARG A 69 -11.38 -12.05 -3.97
N ASN A 70 -10.92 -10.91 -3.42
CA ASN A 70 -9.67 -10.26 -3.81
C ASN A 70 -8.52 -10.53 -2.83
N ARG A 71 -8.54 -11.67 -2.13
CA ARG A 71 -7.56 -12.01 -1.09
C ARG A 71 -6.11 -11.98 -1.61
N ASP A 72 -5.90 -12.40 -2.86
CA ASP A 72 -4.56 -12.47 -3.46
C ASP A 72 -3.93 -11.08 -3.59
N PHE A 73 -4.76 -10.06 -3.81
CA PHE A 73 -4.31 -8.67 -3.78
C PHE A 73 -3.93 -8.22 -2.37
N VAL A 74 -4.71 -8.59 -1.35
CA VAL A 74 -4.38 -8.27 0.06
C VAL A 74 -3.09 -8.97 0.49
N ILE A 75 -2.87 -10.22 0.07
CA ILE A 75 -1.59 -10.93 0.25
C ILE A 75 -0.47 -10.18 -0.49
N SER A 76 -0.72 -9.73 -1.72
CA SER A 76 0.25 -8.97 -2.49
C SER A 76 0.64 -7.68 -1.76
N LEU A 77 -0.29 -6.97 -1.12
CA LEU A 77 0.03 -5.82 -0.26
C LEU A 77 0.88 -6.21 0.95
N LEU A 78 0.57 -7.35 1.59
CA LEU A 78 1.34 -7.88 2.73
C LEU A 78 2.80 -8.23 2.37
N VAL A 79 3.07 -8.56 1.12
CA VAL A 79 4.45 -8.77 0.62
C VAL A 79 5.07 -7.47 0.13
N PHE A 80 4.28 -6.68 -0.61
CA PHE A 80 4.73 -5.44 -1.24
C PHE A 80 5.15 -4.39 -0.22
N PHE A 81 4.40 -4.19 0.87
CA PHE A 81 4.73 -3.17 1.88
C PHE A 81 6.07 -3.44 2.58
N PRO A 82 6.39 -4.65 3.07
CA PRO A 82 7.72 -4.97 3.58
C PRO A 82 8.83 -4.80 2.55
N THR A 83 8.62 -5.27 1.32
CA THR A 83 9.63 -5.11 0.26
C THR A 83 9.91 -3.65 -0.02
N LEU A 84 8.86 -2.82 -0.12
CA LEU A 84 8.98 -1.39 -0.35
C LEU A 84 9.66 -0.70 0.85
N ALA A 85 9.33 -1.08 2.09
CA ALA A 85 9.98 -0.56 3.29
C ALA A 85 11.48 -0.86 3.29
N MET A 86 11.88 -2.07 2.89
CA MET A 86 13.29 -2.44 2.75
C MET A 86 13.98 -1.64 1.63
N THR A 87 13.29 -1.37 0.52
CA THR A 87 13.81 -0.49 -0.54
C THR A 87 14.06 0.93 -0.01
N TYR A 88 13.12 1.50 0.76
CA TYR A 88 13.32 2.81 1.39
C TYR A 88 14.50 2.80 2.36
N ILE A 89 14.58 1.80 3.25
CA ILE A 89 15.72 1.67 4.19
C ILE A 89 17.04 1.62 3.43
N TYR A 90 17.10 0.81 2.36
CA TYR A 90 18.29 0.71 1.51
C TYR A 90 18.67 2.08 0.91
N LEU A 91 17.72 2.77 0.27
CA LEU A 91 17.96 4.07 -0.37
C LEU A 91 18.38 5.15 0.64
N ILE A 92 17.80 5.14 1.84
CA ILE A 92 18.20 6.06 2.93
C ILE A 92 19.62 5.73 3.39
N SER A 93 19.94 4.44 3.59
CA SER A 93 21.28 4.01 4.03
C SER A 93 22.37 4.25 2.98
N ALA A 94 22.01 4.25 1.70
CA ALA A 94 22.88 4.60 0.59
C ALA A 94 23.02 6.12 0.38
N HIS A 95 22.40 6.94 1.22
CA HIS A 95 22.35 8.41 1.11
C HIS A 95 21.68 8.95 -0.17
N GLU A 96 20.91 8.11 -0.88
CA GLU A 96 20.14 8.51 -2.06
C GLU A 96 18.83 9.19 -1.66
N PHE A 97 18.23 8.77 -0.54
CA PHE A 97 16.98 9.33 -0.01
C PHE A 97 17.21 10.09 1.32
N PRO A 98 16.47 11.18 1.60
CA PRO A 98 16.56 11.90 2.86
C PRO A 98 16.10 11.05 4.05
N GLU A 99 16.66 11.29 5.25
CA GLU A 99 16.25 10.56 6.47
C GLU A 99 14.76 10.70 6.81
N ARG A 100 14.10 11.80 6.38
CA ARG A 100 12.67 11.98 6.63
C ARG A 100 11.81 10.91 5.94
N GLU A 101 12.34 10.20 4.95
CA GLU A 101 11.68 9.05 4.32
C GLU A 101 11.46 7.86 5.27
N TYR A 102 12.07 7.85 6.46
CA TYR A 102 11.70 6.90 7.52
C TYR A 102 10.23 7.03 7.96
N ILE A 103 9.56 8.14 7.65
CA ILE A 103 8.10 8.28 7.79
C ILE A 103 7.38 7.26 6.90
N ASN A 104 7.78 7.13 5.63
CA ASN A 104 7.21 6.16 4.71
C ASN A 104 7.52 4.72 5.13
N VAL A 105 8.74 4.44 5.61
CA VAL A 105 9.09 3.14 6.21
C VAL A 105 8.15 2.79 7.36
N SER A 106 7.93 3.72 8.28
CA SER A 106 7.08 3.53 9.46
C SER A 106 5.63 3.27 9.06
N LEU A 107 5.09 4.03 8.10
CA LEU A 107 3.75 3.81 7.56
C LEU A 107 3.61 2.41 6.94
N LEU A 108 4.59 1.98 6.15
CA LEU A 108 4.57 0.65 5.50
C LEU A 108 4.61 -0.49 6.53
N VAL A 109 5.46 -0.38 7.55
CA VAL A 109 5.57 -1.40 8.63
C VAL A 109 4.28 -1.47 9.44
N VAL A 110 3.72 -0.33 9.85
CA VAL A 110 2.45 -0.28 10.58
C VAL A 110 1.31 -0.87 9.74
N ASN A 111 1.21 -0.48 8.47
CA ASN A 111 0.16 -0.98 7.59
C ASN A 111 0.30 -2.49 7.33
N THR A 112 1.52 -3.01 7.22
CA THR A 112 1.77 -4.46 7.15
C THR A 112 1.23 -5.16 8.41
N GLY A 113 1.56 -4.65 9.59
CA GLY A 113 1.10 -5.22 10.86
C GLY A 113 -0.42 -5.22 11.00
N VAL A 114 -1.06 -4.09 10.66
CA VAL A 114 -2.52 -3.98 10.71
C VAL A 114 -3.19 -4.91 9.70
N LEU A 115 -2.72 -4.95 8.45
CA LEU A 115 -3.23 -5.89 7.44
C LEU A 115 -3.06 -7.33 7.89
N TRP A 116 -1.91 -7.70 8.44
CA TRP A 116 -1.63 -9.07 8.88
C TRP A 116 -2.59 -9.52 9.98
N LEU A 117 -2.88 -8.64 10.93
CA LEU A 117 -3.81 -8.90 12.05
C LEU A 117 -5.27 -9.00 11.59
N LEU A 118 -5.66 -8.19 10.60
CA LEU A 118 -7.02 -8.14 10.06
C LEU A 118 -7.29 -9.20 8.99
N TYR A 119 -6.25 -9.71 8.33
CA TYR A 119 -6.38 -10.67 7.25
C TYR A 119 -7.01 -11.99 7.74
N PRO A 120 -8.03 -12.52 7.03
CA PRO A 120 -8.76 -13.69 7.47
C PRO A 120 -8.04 -15.00 7.08
N TRP A 121 -6.89 -15.26 7.71
CA TRP A 121 -6.01 -16.42 7.41
C TRP A 121 -6.72 -17.78 7.33
N LYS A 122 -7.81 -17.96 8.09
CA LYS A 122 -8.54 -19.23 8.22
C LYS A 122 -9.77 -19.34 7.31
N GLU A 123 -10.23 -18.25 6.70
CA GLU A 123 -11.42 -18.25 5.85
C GLU A 123 -10.99 -18.55 4.40
N ALA A 124 -10.75 -19.83 4.11
CA ALA A 124 -10.39 -20.31 2.78
C ALA A 124 -11.58 -20.98 2.07
N GLN A 125 -12.18 -20.25 1.12
CA GLN A 125 -12.66 -20.66 -0.22
C GLN A 125 -14.06 -20.09 -0.58
N PRO A 126 -14.22 -19.53 -1.80
CA PRO A 126 -15.54 -19.39 -2.43
C PRO A 126 -16.13 -20.77 -2.71
N CYS A 127 -17.42 -20.94 -2.43
CA CYS A 127 -18.23 -22.11 -2.79
C CYS A 127 -17.96 -22.56 -4.23
N GLY A 128 -17.50 -23.79 -4.41
CA GLY A 128 -17.17 -24.34 -5.72
C GLY A 128 -16.56 -25.75 -5.73
N GLN A 129 -16.21 -26.33 -4.59
CA GLN A 129 -16.02 -27.78 -4.50
C GLN A 129 -17.31 -28.40 -3.96
N PRO A 130 -17.99 -29.30 -4.71
CA PRO A 130 -19.02 -30.12 -4.10
C PRO A 130 -18.37 -30.92 -2.98
N ASP A 131 -19.07 -31.05 -1.85
CA ASP A 131 -18.68 -31.93 -0.76
C ASP A 131 -18.38 -33.32 -1.35
N ALA A 132 -17.09 -33.65 -1.43
CA ALA A 132 -16.69 -35.01 -1.70
C ALA A 132 -17.02 -35.80 -0.43
N ALA A 133 -18.22 -36.36 -0.41
CA ALA A 133 -18.72 -37.27 0.60
C ALA A 133 -17.62 -38.26 1.02
N ARG A 134 -17.21 -38.19 2.29
CA ARG A 134 -16.69 -39.29 3.10
C ARG A 134 -17.04 -39.05 4.57
#